data_AF-A0A0Q5IMY6-F1
#
_entry.id   AF-A0A0Q5IMY6-F1
#
_cell.length_a   1.000
_cell.length_b   1.000
_cell.length_c   1.000
_cell.angle_alpha   90.00
_cell.angle_beta   90.00
_cell.angle_gamma   90.00
#
_symmetry.space_group_name_H-M   'P 1'
#
loop_
_entity.id
_entity.type
_entity.pdbx_description
1 polymer ?
#
loop_
_entity_poly.entity_id
_entity_poly.type
_entity_poly.pdbx_seq_one_letter_code
_entity_poly.pdbx_strand_id
1 'polypeptide(L)'
;MSWIDDATEDDDPTGEVRTAFDEDRASLGHVANYTRVFAHRPAVLRAWQGLNRAVKGMDPRRYEVATTAAALQLRSSYCALAHGRVLAETHMTTDAVRALANGERSPELTDVDHAVARLAAKVAAGAADMQPADLDELRALGFTDDEVLDVVLAAAARCFFSTVLEAVGAEPDAAYRALDAPMRDALTVGRPIASG
;
A
#
# COMPACT_ATOMS: atom_id res chain seq x y z
N MET A 1 4.74 -4.87 -16.22
CA MET A 1 3.68 -5.66 -16.91
C MET A 1 3.09 -6.69 -15.98
N SER A 2 1.87 -7.16 -16.24
CA SER A 2 1.23 -8.26 -15.52
C SER A 2 1.18 -9.54 -16.37
N TRP A 3 0.71 -10.65 -15.82
CA TRP A 3 0.55 -11.94 -16.52
C TRP A 3 -0.80 -12.11 -17.21
N ILE A 4 -1.71 -11.15 -17.01
CA ILE A 4 -2.97 -11.07 -17.74
C ILE A 4 -2.87 -9.94 -18.77
N ASP A 5 -3.62 -10.07 -19.87
CA ASP A 5 -3.71 -9.00 -20.87
C ASP A 5 -4.20 -7.70 -20.21
N ASP A 6 -3.73 -6.55 -20.65
CA ASP A 6 -4.24 -5.28 -20.15
C ASP A 6 -5.64 -5.02 -20.69
N ALA A 7 -6.54 -4.50 -19.85
CA ALA A 7 -7.81 -4.01 -20.32
C ALA A 7 -7.59 -2.79 -21.24
N THR A 8 -8.28 -2.76 -22.38
CA THR A 8 -8.25 -1.64 -23.32
C THR A 8 -9.53 -0.83 -23.23
N GLU A 9 -9.49 0.40 -23.73
CA GLU A 9 -10.68 1.27 -23.83
C GLU A 9 -11.63 0.84 -24.96
N ASP A 10 -11.24 -0.17 -25.77
CA ASP A 10 -11.93 -0.54 -27.01
C ASP A 10 -13.29 -1.22 -26.77
N ASP A 11 -13.46 -1.90 -25.63
CA ASP A 11 -14.69 -2.59 -25.21
C ASP A 11 -15.21 -2.07 -23.85
N ASP A 12 -15.25 -0.74 -23.69
CA ASP A 12 -15.74 -0.05 -22.48
C ASP A 12 -17.12 0.61 -22.70
N PRO A 13 -18.23 -0.17 -22.75
CA PRO A 13 -19.56 0.37 -23.05
C PRO A 13 -20.10 1.30 -21.96
N THR A 14 -19.51 1.30 -20.76
CA THR A 14 -19.91 2.16 -19.64
C THR A 14 -19.03 3.41 -19.53
N GLY A 15 -17.88 3.47 -20.21
CA GLY A 15 -16.92 4.58 -20.13
C GLY A 15 -16.13 4.62 -18.82
N GLU A 16 -16.22 3.57 -18.01
CA GLU A 16 -15.64 3.53 -16.66
C GLU A 16 -14.14 3.26 -16.70
N VAL A 17 -13.66 2.46 -17.66
CA VAL A 17 -12.22 2.22 -17.89
C VAL A 17 -11.56 3.52 -18.34
N ARG A 18 -12.16 4.20 -19.32
CA ARG A 18 -11.68 5.49 -19.81
C ARG A 18 -11.59 6.52 -18.68
N THR A 19 -12.63 6.61 -17.85
CA THR A 19 -12.65 7.51 -16.70
C THR A 19 -11.50 7.23 -15.73
N ALA A 20 -11.28 5.96 -15.37
CA ALA A 20 -10.18 5.58 -14.48
C ALA A 20 -8.80 5.92 -15.08
N PHE A 21 -8.62 5.72 -16.39
CA PHE A 21 -7.36 6.06 -17.07
C PHE A 21 -7.14 7.57 -17.13
N ASP A 22 -8.19 8.36 -17.34
CA ASP A 22 -8.11 9.82 -17.34
C ASP A 22 -7.80 10.38 -15.94
N GLU A 23 -8.38 9.82 -14.89
CA GLU A 23 -8.05 10.16 -13.50
C GLU A 23 -6.57 9.88 -13.16
N ASP A 24 -6.05 8.74 -13.60
CA ASP A 24 -4.65 8.39 -13.46
C ASP A 24 -3.74 9.35 -14.24
N ARG A 25 -4.06 9.66 -15.50
CA ARG A 25 -3.29 10.64 -16.31
C ARG A 25 -3.28 12.02 -15.64
N ALA A 26 -4.40 12.45 -15.07
CA ALA A 26 -4.51 13.74 -14.40
C ALA A 26 -3.72 13.81 -13.09
N SER A 27 -3.66 12.70 -12.33
CA SER A 27 -3.06 12.68 -10.98
C SER A 27 -1.64 12.13 -10.93
N LEU A 28 -1.28 11.19 -11.81
CA LEU A 28 0.00 10.48 -11.87
C LEU A 28 0.82 10.81 -13.12
N GLY A 29 0.20 11.44 -14.13
CA GLY A 29 0.83 11.72 -15.43
C GLY A 29 0.94 10.51 -16.36
N HIS A 30 0.43 9.34 -15.95
CA HIS A 30 0.40 8.10 -16.70
C HIS A 30 -0.72 7.20 -16.15
N VAL A 31 -1.12 6.18 -16.92
CA VAL A 31 -2.05 5.15 -16.43
C VAL A 31 -1.28 4.13 -15.62
N ALA A 32 -1.65 3.93 -14.34
CA ALA A 32 -0.97 3.00 -13.46
C ALA A 32 -1.20 1.54 -13.90
N ASN A 33 -0.18 0.69 -13.73
CA ASN A 33 -0.25 -0.73 -14.05
C ASN A 33 -1.36 -1.43 -13.25
N TYR A 34 -1.57 -1.06 -11.98
CA TYR A 34 -2.68 -1.61 -11.20
C TYR A 34 -4.05 -1.21 -11.78
N THR A 35 -4.19 -0.01 -12.33
CA THR A 35 -5.46 0.45 -12.93
C THR A 35 -5.77 -0.37 -14.18
N ARG A 36 -4.77 -0.72 -14.99
CA ARG A 36 -4.92 -1.62 -16.15
C ARG A 36 -5.42 -3.01 -15.75
N VAL A 37 -4.91 -3.55 -14.64
CA VAL A 37 -5.37 -4.83 -14.06
C VAL A 37 -6.83 -4.72 -13.60
N PHE A 38 -7.18 -3.67 -12.86
CA PHE A 38 -8.53 -3.52 -12.32
C PHE A 38 -9.57 -3.03 -13.34
N ALA A 39 -9.13 -2.48 -14.48
CA ALA A 39 -10.00 -2.07 -15.58
C ALA A 39 -10.75 -3.23 -16.23
N HIS A 40 -10.32 -4.48 -16.05
CA HIS A 40 -11.13 -5.67 -16.37
C HIS A 40 -12.45 -5.72 -15.60
N ARG A 41 -12.49 -5.12 -14.41
CA ARG A 41 -13.63 -5.12 -13.48
C ARG A 41 -13.81 -3.72 -12.88
N PRO A 42 -14.24 -2.72 -13.66
CA PRO A 42 -14.26 -1.31 -13.22
C PRO A 42 -15.17 -1.07 -12.00
N ALA A 43 -16.26 -1.83 -11.87
CA ALA A 43 -17.10 -1.80 -10.67
C ALA A 43 -16.34 -2.22 -9.39
N VAL A 44 -15.41 -3.18 -9.50
CA VAL A 44 -14.54 -3.60 -8.38
C VAL A 44 -13.54 -2.49 -8.06
N LEU A 45 -12.95 -1.85 -9.06
CA LEU A 45 -12.05 -0.71 -8.85
C LEU A 45 -12.73 0.42 -8.06
N ARG A 46 -13.94 0.82 -8.46
CA ARG A 46 -14.70 1.85 -7.76
C ARG A 46 -15.06 1.45 -6.32
N ALA A 47 -15.50 0.22 -6.12
CA ALA A 47 -15.81 -0.29 -4.78
C ALA A 47 -14.56 -0.28 -3.88
N TRP A 48 -13.42 -0.72 -4.41
CA TRP A 48 -12.13 -0.66 -3.72
C TRP A 48 -11.75 0.78 -3.36
N GLN A 49 -11.84 1.73 -4.31
CA GLN A 49 -11.55 3.13 -4.05
C GLN A 49 -12.46 3.72 -2.95
N GLY A 50 -13.73 3.35 -2.94
CA GLY A 50 -14.68 3.73 -1.90
C GLY A 50 -14.28 3.20 -0.52
N LEU A 51 -14.00 1.90 -0.43
CA LEU A 51 -13.52 1.26 0.80
C LEU A 51 -12.21 1.90 1.29
N ASN A 52 -11.23 2.06 0.40
CA ASN A 52 -9.92 2.61 0.72
C ASN A 52 -10.01 4.07 1.19
N ARG A 53 -10.93 4.89 0.64
CA ARG A 53 -11.21 6.23 1.17
C ARG A 53 -11.78 6.21 2.58
N ALA A 54 -12.66 5.26 2.90
CA ALA A 54 -13.20 5.11 4.25
C ALA A 54 -12.11 4.71 5.25
N VAL A 55 -11.24 3.76 4.89
CA VAL A 55 -10.09 3.33 5.71
C VAL A 55 -9.09 4.47 5.94
N LYS A 56 -8.87 5.32 4.93
CA LYS A 56 -8.03 6.53 5.04
C LYS A 56 -8.63 7.62 5.96
N GLY A 57 -9.81 7.42 6.54
CA GLY A 57 -10.41 8.34 7.50
C GLY A 57 -9.66 8.43 8.84
N MET A 58 -8.72 7.52 9.10
CA MET A 58 -7.81 7.52 10.25
C MET A 58 -6.69 8.58 10.10
N ASP A 59 -5.78 8.65 11.08
CA ASP A 59 -4.58 9.48 10.99
C ASP A 59 -3.74 9.14 9.73
N PRO A 60 -3.40 10.12 8.86
CA PRO A 60 -2.72 9.85 7.60
C PRO A 60 -1.35 9.19 7.76
N ARG A 61 -0.55 9.59 8.76
CA ARG A 61 0.76 9.00 8.99
C ARG A 61 0.63 7.55 9.42
N ARG A 62 -0.26 7.25 10.36
CA ARG A 62 -0.53 5.88 10.82
C ARG A 62 -1.06 5.00 9.70
N TYR A 63 -1.94 5.53 8.83
CA TYR A 63 -2.41 4.81 7.65
C TYR A 63 -1.25 4.41 6.73
N GLU A 64 -0.36 5.35 6.41
CA GLU A 64 0.77 5.11 5.51
C GLU A 64 1.82 4.16 6.13
N VAL A 65 2.07 4.26 7.45
CA VAL A 65 2.96 3.33 8.18
C VAL A 65 2.37 1.91 8.21
N ALA A 66 1.11 1.74 8.61
CA ALA A 66 0.43 0.45 8.63
C ALA A 66 0.42 -0.21 7.24
N THR A 67 0.09 0.60 6.23
CA THR A 67 0.00 0.16 4.85
C THR A 67 1.37 -0.27 4.30
N THR A 68 2.43 0.50 4.57
CA THR A 68 3.79 0.16 4.15
C THR A 68 4.27 -1.13 4.83
N ALA A 69 4.06 -1.27 6.14
CA ALA A 69 4.45 -2.46 6.88
C ALA A 69 3.72 -3.73 6.42
N ALA A 70 2.40 -3.65 6.20
CA ALA A 70 1.63 -4.77 5.67
C ALA A 70 2.09 -5.15 4.24
N ALA A 71 2.38 -4.16 3.38
CA ALA A 71 2.89 -4.40 2.04
C ALA A 71 4.26 -5.10 2.05
N LEU A 72 5.16 -4.68 2.94
CA LEU A 72 6.47 -5.31 3.13
C LEU A 72 6.33 -6.77 3.58
N GLN A 73 5.45 -7.04 4.55
CA GLN A 73 5.16 -8.40 5.01
C GLN A 73 4.61 -9.29 3.89
N LEU A 74 3.72 -8.75 3.05
CA LEU A 74 3.16 -9.44 1.89
C LEU A 74 4.13 -9.53 0.71
N ARG A 75 5.33 -8.95 0.83
CA ARG A 75 6.32 -8.82 -0.23
C ARG A 75 5.78 -8.14 -1.50
N SER A 76 4.91 -7.15 -1.33
CA SER A 76 4.34 -6.37 -2.42
C SER A 76 5.18 -5.13 -2.68
N SER A 77 6.10 -5.20 -3.65
CA SER A 77 6.90 -4.04 -4.07
C SER A 77 6.01 -2.86 -4.47
N TYR A 78 4.88 -3.13 -5.13
CA TYR A 78 4.00 -2.09 -5.65
C TYR A 78 3.45 -1.24 -4.50
N CYS A 79 2.84 -1.89 -3.51
CA CYS A 79 2.27 -1.16 -2.38
C CYS A 79 3.36 -0.56 -1.48
N ALA A 80 4.49 -1.26 -1.28
CA ALA A 80 5.60 -0.74 -0.49
C ALA A 80 6.19 0.54 -1.10
N LEU A 81 6.45 0.56 -2.42
CA LEU A 81 6.94 1.74 -3.14
C LEU A 81 5.91 2.87 -3.16
N ALA A 82 4.64 2.57 -3.42
CA ALA A 82 3.57 3.56 -3.50
C ALA A 82 3.40 4.32 -2.18
N HIS A 83 3.31 3.59 -1.07
CA HIS A 83 3.05 4.17 0.26
C HIS A 83 4.33 4.69 0.93
N GLY A 84 5.48 4.04 0.69
CA GLY A 84 6.78 4.56 1.10
C GLY A 84 7.11 5.91 0.44
N ARG A 85 6.73 6.12 -0.83
CA ARG A 85 6.82 7.44 -1.47
C ARG A 85 5.97 8.48 -0.74
N VAL A 86 4.72 8.17 -0.41
CA VAL A 86 3.85 9.12 0.31
C VAL A 86 4.44 9.47 1.67
N LEU A 87 4.96 8.49 2.42
CA LEU A 87 5.67 8.75 3.69
C LEU A 87 6.84 9.72 3.48
N ALA A 88 7.68 9.50 2.47
CA ALA A 88 8.83 10.34 2.15
C ALA A 88 8.44 11.77 1.73
N GLU A 89 7.31 11.93 1.04
CA GLU A 89 6.84 13.21 0.54
C GLU A 89 6.11 14.04 1.60
N THR A 90 5.52 13.40 2.62
CA THR A 90 4.54 14.06 3.51
C THR A 90 4.82 13.95 5.01
N HIS A 91 5.62 12.96 5.45
CA HIS A 91 5.67 12.61 6.87
C HIS A 91 7.07 12.40 7.45
N MET A 92 8.05 11.96 6.66
CA MET A 92 9.41 11.65 7.15
C MET A 92 10.44 11.66 6.02
N THR A 93 11.73 11.63 6.33
CA THR A 93 12.80 11.53 5.33
C THR A 93 12.85 10.15 4.64
N THR A 94 13.50 10.07 3.48
CA THR A 94 13.75 8.80 2.78
C THR A 94 14.57 7.82 3.64
N ASP A 95 15.49 8.33 4.46
CA ASP A 95 16.25 7.53 5.43
C ASP A 95 15.34 6.95 6.52
N ALA A 96 14.37 7.70 7.02
CA ALA A 96 13.38 7.20 7.98
C ALA A 96 12.44 6.15 7.36
N VAL A 97 12.02 6.33 6.09
CA VAL A 97 11.25 5.30 5.36
C VAL A 97 12.07 4.03 5.19
N ARG A 98 13.34 4.15 4.82
CA ARG A 98 14.26 3.01 4.71
C ARG A 98 14.43 2.30 6.05
N ALA A 99 14.62 3.06 7.14
CA ALA A 99 14.74 2.49 8.48
C ALA A 99 13.45 1.75 8.87
N LEU A 100 12.27 2.33 8.59
CA LEU A 100 10.98 1.66 8.79
C LEU A 100 10.91 0.34 8.01
N ALA A 101 11.31 0.35 6.74
CA ALA A 101 11.27 -0.83 5.88
C ALA A 101 12.17 -1.98 6.39
N ASN A 102 13.29 -1.63 7.01
CA ASN A 102 14.23 -2.59 7.58
C ASN A 102 13.91 -2.98 9.05
N GLY A 103 12.89 -2.37 9.66
CA GLY A 103 12.62 -2.54 11.09
C GLY A 103 13.67 -1.91 12.02
N GLU A 104 14.42 -0.92 11.51
CA GLU A 104 15.49 -0.21 12.22
C GLU A 104 14.95 1.02 12.96
N ARG A 105 15.70 1.51 13.96
CA ARG A 105 15.39 2.77 14.64
C ARG A 105 15.87 3.96 13.82
N SER A 106 15.11 5.06 13.87
CA SER A 106 15.51 6.37 13.34
C SER A 106 15.02 7.46 14.30
N PRO A 107 15.69 8.63 14.39
CA PRO A 107 15.21 9.76 15.18
C PRO A 107 13.79 10.25 14.81
N GLU A 108 13.33 9.97 13.59
CA GLU A 108 12.00 10.36 13.09
C GLU A 108 10.94 9.26 13.29
N LEU A 109 11.33 8.06 13.76
CA LEU A 109 10.41 6.95 14.03
C LEU A 109 10.09 6.88 15.52
N THR A 110 8.81 7.01 15.83
CA THR A 110 8.28 6.94 17.19
C THR A 110 7.98 5.50 17.60
N ASP A 111 7.79 5.27 18.91
CA ASP A 111 7.32 3.97 19.39
C ASP A 111 5.92 3.62 18.84
N VAL A 112 5.09 4.63 18.55
CA VAL A 112 3.80 4.47 17.87
C VAL A 112 3.98 3.95 16.45
N ASP A 113 4.90 4.52 15.66
CA ASP A 113 5.14 4.05 14.28
C ASP A 113 5.57 2.58 14.28
N HIS A 114 6.44 2.20 15.21
CA HIS A 114 6.90 0.82 15.34
C HIS A 114 5.78 -0.14 15.79
N ALA A 115 4.93 0.25 16.73
CA ALA A 115 3.82 -0.57 17.18
C ALA A 115 2.74 -0.74 16.10
N VAL A 116 2.42 0.33 15.37
CA VAL A 116 1.51 0.29 14.21
C VAL A 116 2.07 -0.62 13.13
N ALA A 117 3.36 -0.50 12.80
CA ALA A 117 4.03 -1.34 11.82
C ALA A 117 4.02 -2.83 12.22
N ARG A 118 4.29 -3.15 13.49
CA ARG A 118 4.25 -4.52 14.00
C ARG A 118 2.86 -5.14 13.91
N LEU A 119 1.82 -4.43 14.36
CA LEU A 119 0.46 -4.94 14.30
C LEU A 119 0.04 -5.16 12.84
N ALA A 120 0.28 -4.19 11.96
CA ALA A 120 -0.08 -4.29 10.56
C ALA A 120 0.65 -5.45 9.85
N ALA A 121 1.94 -5.63 10.11
CA ALA A 121 2.70 -6.78 9.62
C ALA A 121 2.14 -8.10 10.17
N LYS A 122 1.79 -8.19 11.45
CA LYS A 122 1.22 -9.42 12.02
C LYS A 122 -0.13 -9.79 11.39
N VAL A 123 -1.02 -8.81 11.21
CA VAL A 123 -2.29 -9.02 10.50
C VAL A 123 -2.05 -9.55 9.09
N ALA A 124 -1.10 -8.93 8.37
CA ALA A 124 -0.76 -9.31 7.00
C ALA A 124 -0.05 -10.67 6.87
N ALA A 125 0.66 -11.11 7.91
CA ALA A 125 1.28 -12.44 7.95
C ALA A 125 0.25 -13.57 8.10
N GLY A 126 -0.88 -13.29 8.77
CA GLY A 126 -1.95 -14.26 8.96
C GLY A 126 -2.81 -13.93 10.17
N ALA A 127 -3.98 -13.31 9.94
CA ALA A 127 -4.89 -12.94 11.03
C ALA A 127 -5.42 -14.12 11.86
N ALA A 128 -5.33 -15.36 11.35
CA ALA A 128 -5.70 -16.56 12.09
C ALA A 128 -4.83 -16.81 13.34
N ASP A 129 -3.60 -16.29 13.36
CA ASP A 129 -2.65 -16.45 14.46
C ASP A 129 -2.69 -15.28 15.46
N MET A 130 -3.59 -14.31 15.26
CA MET A 130 -3.80 -13.18 16.16
C MET A 130 -4.38 -13.63 17.50
N GLN A 131 -3.89 -13.01 18.57
CA GLN A 131 -4.34 -13.19 19.94
C GLN A 131 -4.70 -11.82 20.55
N PRO A 132 -5.52 -11.76 21.61
CA PRO A 132 -5.87 -10.50 22.27
C PRO A 132 -4.64 -9.66 22.68
N ALA A 133 -3.58 -10.34 23.13
CA ALA A 133 -2.33 -9.71 23.56
C ALA A 133 -1.59 -8.93 22.46
N ASP A 134 -1.86 -9.23 21.19
CA ASP A 134 -1.24 -8.52 20.06
C ASP A 134 -1.75 -7.08 19.92
N LEU A 135 -2.89 -6.77 20.52
CA LEU A 135 -3.49 -5.43 20.50
C LEU A 135 -3.04 -4.58 21.71
N ASP A 136 -2.48 -5.21 22.74
CA ASP A 136 -2.19 -4.56 24.02
C ASP A 136 -1.07 -3.52 23.91
N GLU A 137 -0.15 -3.71 22.98
CA GLU A 137 0.93 -2.74 22.74
C GLU A 137 0.38 -1.37 22.31
N LEU A 138 -0.56 -1.33 21.36
CA LEU A 138 -1.20 -0.07 20.94
C LEU A 138 -2.04 0.54 22.06
N ARG A 139 -2.75 -0.29 22.83
CA ARG A 139 -3.52 0.19 24.00
C ARG A 139 -2.64 0.82 25.06
N ALA A 140 -1.46 0.24 25.32
CA ALA A 140 -0.48 0.81 26.23
C ALA A 140 0.06 2.17 25.76
N LEU A 141 0.03 2.42 24.44
CA LEU A 141 0.36 3.70 23.82
C LEU A 141 -0.84 4.66 23.73
N GLY A 142 -1.99 4.31 24.32
CA GLY A 142 -3.17 5.16 24.44
C GLY A 142 -4.15 5.08 23.28
N PHE A 143 -4.02 4.09 22.38
CA PHE A 143 -4.99 3.90 21.31
C PHE A 143 -6.34 3.44 21.86
N THR A 144 -7.41 4.01 21.31
CA THR A 144 -8.78 3.50 21.45
C THR A 144 -9.00 2.23 20.62
N ASP A 145 -10.06 1.47 20.90
CA ASP A 145 -10.40 0.28 20.09
C ASP A 145 -10.68 0.63 18.62
N ASP A 146 -11.25 1.82 18.35
CA ASP A 146 -11.49 2.33 16.99
C ASP A 146 -10.15 2.57 16.25
N GLU A 147 -9.16 3.19 16.91
CA GLU A 147 -7.84 3.42 16.32
C GLU A 147 -7.04 2.13 16.13
N VAL A 148 -7.23 1.13 17.00
CA VAL A 148 -6.65 -0.22 16.80
C VAL A 148 -7.29 -0.88 15.58
N LEU A 149 -8.62 -0.79 15.45
CA LEU A 149 -9.35 -1.32 14.32
C LEU A 149 -8.91 -0.65 13.01
N ASP A 150 -8.64 0.66 13.01
CA ASP A 150 -8.14 1.37 11.84
C ASP A 150 -6.82 0.78 11.31
N VAL A 151 -5.88 0.43 12.19
CA VAL A 151 -4.62 -0.25 11.80
C VAL A 151 -4.89 -1.62 11.18
N VAL A 152 -5.82 -2.39 11.77
CA VAL A 152 -6.23 -3.70 11.25
C VAL A 152 -6.89 -3.56 9.87
N LEU A 153 -7.76 -2.57 9.70
CA LEU A 153 -8.44 -2.30 8.42
C LEU A 153 -7.46 -1.86 7.33
N ALA A 154 -6.47 -1.02 7.66
CA ALA A 154 -5.40 -0.64 6.73
C ALA A 154 -4.59 -1.87 6.27
N ALA A 155 -4.21 -2.74 7.21
CA ALA A 155 -3.50 -3.98 6.89
C ALA A 155 -4.35 -4.97 6.08
N ALA A 156 -5.63 -5.15 6.44
CA ALA A 156 -6.55 -6.03 5.72
C ALA A 156 -6.84 -5.52 4.30
N ALA A 157 -6.99 -4.21 4.13
CA ALA A 157 -7.10 -3.58 2.81
C ALA A 157 -5.86 -3.89 1.95
N ARG A 158 -4.66 -3.89 2.55
CA ARG A 158 -3.45 -4.34 1.84
C ARG A 158 -3.42 -5.82 1.53
N CYS A 159 -3.95 -6.68 2.40
CA CYS A 159 -4.09 -8.11 2.09
C CYS A 159 -4.92 -8.29 0.82
N PHE A 160 -6.05 -7.61 0.67
CA PHE A 160 -6.82 -7.66 -0.58
C PHE A 160 -6.01 -7.15 -1.77
N PHE A 161 -5.56 -5.89 -1.71
CA PHE A 161 -5.04 -5.21 -2.90
C PHE A 161 -3.69 -5.77 -3.33
N SER A 162 -2.75 -5.97 -2.40
CA SER A 162 -1.44 -6.55 -2.70
C SER A 162 -1.57 -7.97 -3.24
N THR A 163 -2.44 -8.80 -2.66
CA THR A 163 -2.62 -10.18 -3.14
C THR A 163 -3.14 -10.21 -4.56
N VAL A 164 -4.09 -9.33 -4.93
CA VAL A 164 -4.57 -9.25 -6.32
C VAL A 164 -3.42 -8.94 -7.27
N LEU A 165 -2.63 -7.89 -6.98
CA LEU A 165 -1.51 -7.49 -7.84
C LEU A 165 -0.43 -8.57 -7.94
N GLU A 166 -0.04 -9.16 -6.81
CA GLU A 166 0.98 -10.20 -6.77
C GLU A 166 0.54 -11.48 -7.49
N ALA A 167 -0.74 -11.85 -7.37
CA ALA A 167 -1.31 -13.05 -8.00
C ALA A 167 -1.35 -12.95 -9.53
N VAL A 168 -1.53 -11.75 -10.08
CA VAL A 168 -1.45 -11.51 -11.53
C VAL A 168 -0.07 -11.04 -11.98
N GLY A 169 0.93 -11.01 -11.09
CA GLY A 169 2.29 -10.61 -11.43
C GLY A 169 2.44 -9.15 -11.86
N ALA A 170 1.58 -8.24 -11.39
CA ALA A 170 1.64 -6.83 -11.75
C ALA A 170 2.91 -6.17 -11.19
N GLU A 171 3.74 -5.64 -12.09
CA GLU A 171 4.92 -4.85 -11.72
C GLU A 171 4.55 -3.41 -11.31
N PRO A 172 5.23 -2.83 -10.31
CA PRO A 172 5.15 -1.40 -9.99
C PRO A 172 5.43 -0.51 -11.20
N ASP A 173 4.80 0.66 -11.25
CA ASP A 173 4.98 1.63 -12.33
C ASP A 173 6.45 2.04 -12.52
N ALA A 174 6.87 2.20 -13.78
CA ALA A 174 8.25 2.60 -14.11
C ALA A 174 8.65 3.94 -13.46
N ALA A 175 7.68 4.81 -13.17
CA ALA A 175 7.88 6.07 -12.46
C ALA A 175 8.56 5.89 -11.08
N TYR A 176 8.38 4.75 -10.40
CA TYR A 176 9.04 4.49 -9.12
C TYR A 176 10.57 4.33 -9.22
N ARG A 177 11.12 4.17 -10.43
CA ARG A 177 12.58 4.17 -10.63
C ARG A 177 13.22 5.52 -10.26
N ALA A 178 12.46 6.61 -10.33
CA ALA A 178 12.93 7.96 -9.99
C ALA A 178 13.04 8.21 -8.48
N LEU A 179 12.56 7.30 -7.64
CA LEU A 179 12.72 7.41 -6.18
C LEU A 179 14.18 7.32 -5.76
N ASP A 180 14.49 7.90 -4.59
CA ASP A 180 15.78 7.76 -3.92
C ASP A 180 16.23 6.30 -3.87
N ALA A 181 17.47 6.02 -4.29
CA ALA A 181 17.91 4.65 -4.55
C ALA A 181 17.94 3.78 -3.28
N PRO A 182 18.55 4.19 -2.15
CA PRO A 182 18.50 3.43 -0.91
C PRO A 182 17.08 3.10 -0.43
N MET A 183 16.17 4.08 -0.47
CA MET A 183 14.77 3.85 -0.08
C MET A 183 14.05 2.91 -1.07
N ARG A 184 14.18 3.16 -2.37
CA ARG A 184 13.57 2.35 -3.44
C ARG A 184 14.00 0.89 -3.35
N ASP A 185 15.29 0.65 -3.13
CA ASP A 185 15.84 -0.70 -3.05
C ASP A 185 15.30 -1.43 -1.81
N ALA A 186 15.16 -0.75 -0.67
CA ALA A 186 14.56 -1.31 0.56
C ALA A 186 13.05 -1.63 0.40
N LEU A 187 12.33 -0.90 -0.45
CA LEU A 187 10.90 -1.10 -0.71
C LEU A 187 10.62 -2.09 -1.86
N THR A 188 11.64 -2.50 -2.61
CA THR A 188 11.49 -3.46 -3.73
C THR A 188 11.68 -4.90 -3.25
N VAL A 189 10.67 -5.43 -2.55
CA VAL A 189 10.73 -6.71 -1.80
C VAL A 189 10.13 -7.93 -2.52
N GLY A 190 9.41 -7.69 -3.62
CA GLY A 190 8.74 -8.69 -4.45
C GLY A 190 9.02 -8.49 -5.92
N ARG A 191 8.00 -8.07 -6.69
CA ARG A 191 8.14 -7.83 -8.14
C ARG A 191 9.12 -6.71 -8.46
N PRO A 192 9.90 -6.81 -9.55
CA PRO A 192 10.73 -5.71 -10.01
C PRO A 192 9.88 -4.56 -10.53
N ILE A 193 10.37 -3.33 -10.44
CA ILE A 193 9.72 -2.15 -11.06
C ILE A 193 9.72 -2.32 -12.58
N ALA A 194 8.62 -1.97 -13.26
CA ALA A 194 8.50 -2.07 -14.70
C ALA A 194 9.63 -1.32 -15.43
N SER A 195 10.11 -1.87 -16.55
CA SER A 195 11.26 -1.33 -17.30
C SER A 195 10.96 -0.07 -18.09
N GLY A 196 9.68 0.22 -18.37
CA GLY A 196 9.23 1.29 -19.28
C GLY A 196 8.64 0.75 -20.57
#